data_AF-A0A2V7ER03-F1
#
_entry.id   AF-A0A2V7ER03-F1
#
_cell.length_a   1.000
_cell.length_b   1.000
_cell.length_c   1.000
_cell.angle_alpha   90.00
_cell.angle_beta   90.00
_cell.angle_gamma   90.00
#
_symmetry.space_group_name_H-M   'P 1'
#
loop_
_entity.id
_entity.type
_entity.pdbx_description
1 polymer ?
#
loop_
_entity_poly.entity_id
_entity_poly.type
_entity_poly.pdbx_seq_one_letter_code
_entity_poly.pdbx_strand_id
1 'polypeptide(L)'
;MRGVPLLLLGLGGALAPAALTVPSTLAGQSRASKLVDAAFASLGNHNLDSAETLLRPVLDSTVKATTTERAAALVLHGVIDFYRAQDSAAASDFRAALTLSLALKGEWLTRVDSQLGAIWRRERNRMLCGLPWRDSLRVALGEDSTVLTEKPSVLKGPWLEYPPDLRRAGLMGRVRLTAVIDTSGRAEPGSIKTIDSPHEDFSRVARRYVANAVYRPARIDGRPVRACIEIPVDFKITVR
;
A
#
# COMPACT_ATOMS: atom_id res chain seq x y z
N MET A 1 -39.58 0.15 27.71
CA MET A 1 -41.01 0.54 27.58
C MET A 1 -41.08 1.99 27.11
N ARG A 2 -41.91 2.23 26.08
CA ARG A 2 -42.36 3.53 25.53
C ARG A 2 -41.28 4.34 24.79
N GLY A 3 -41.47 4.85 23.58
CA GLY A 3 -42.66 4.97 22.74
C GLY A 3 -42.39 6.09 21.70
N VAL A 4 -42.85 5.85 20.47
CA VAL A 4 -42.65 6.60 19.19
C VAL A 4 -43.23 8.03 19.23
N PRO A 5 -42.98 8.93 18.24
CA PRO A 5 -43.71 8.91 16.93
C PRO A 5 -42.80 9.24 15.71
N LEU A 6 -42.81 8.49 14.60
CA LEU A 6 -43.77 8.46 13.48
C LEU A 6 -44.16 9.85 12.95
N LEU A 7 -43.59 10.23 11.80
CA LEU A 7 -44.18 11.18 10.85
C LEU A 7 -44.14 10.55 9.46
N LEU A 8 -45.29 10.03 9.06
CA LEU A 8 -45.69 9.70 7.70
C LEU A 8 -46.29 10.96 7.08
N LEU A 9 -45.79 11.37 5.91
CA LEU A 9 -46.56 12.12 4.92
C LEU A 9 -46.20 11.52 3.56
N GLY A 10 -47.14 10.78 3.00
CA GLY A 10 -47.06 10.25 1.65
C GLY A 10 -47.58 11.25 0.64
N LEU A 11 -47.11 11.09 -0.60
CA LEU A 11 -47.73 11.41 -1.89
C LEU A 11 -46.87 10.59 -2.88
N GLY A 12 -47.35 9.51 -3.49
CA GLY A 12 -48.45 9.54 -4.45
C GLY A 12 -47.87 9.82 -5.83
N GLY A 13 -47.17 8.83 -6.42
CA GLY A 13 -46.55 8.96 -7.73
C GLY A 13 -46.08 7.60 -8.24
N ALA A 14 -47.00 6.88 -8.90
CA ALA A 14 -46.68 5.68 -9.64
C ALA A 14 -45.74 6.03 -10.81
N LEU A 15 -44.47 5.70 -10.66
CA LEU A 15 -43.51 5.59 -11.75
C LEU A 15 -42.82 4.23 -11.58
N ALA A 16 -42.77 3.52 -12.71
CA ALA A 16 -42.30 2.16 -12.89
C ALA A 16 -41.07 1.77 -12.04
N PRO A 17 -40.85 0.48 -11.75
CA PRO A 17 -39.56 0.04 -11.29
C PRO A 17 -38.58 0.24 -12.45
N ALA A 18 -37.96 1.42 -12.52
CA ALA A 18 -36.68 1.58 -13.14
C ALA A 18 -35.75 0.71 -12.30
N ALA A 19 -35.61 -0.54 -12.73
CA ALA A 19 -34.50 -1.38 -12.35
C ALA A 19 -33.26 -0.55 -12.69
N LEU A 20 -32.72 0.14 -11.69
CA LEU A 20 -31.34 0.56 -11.68
C LEU A 20 -30.56 -0.74 -11.66
N THR A 21 -30.37 -1.29 -12.85
CA THR A 21 -29.28 -2.20 -13.15
C THR A 21 -28.04 -1.42 -12.76
N VAL A 22 -27.56 -1.66 -11.54
CA VAL A 22 -26.16 -1.43 -11.23
C VAL A 22 -25.41 -2.12 -12.37
N PRO A 23 -24.61 -1.42 -13.19
CA PRO A 23 -23.79 -2.09 -14.16
C PRO A 23 -22.85 -2.97 -13.36
N SER A 24 -23.22 -4.25 -13.28
CA SER A 24 -22.42 -5.29 -12.71
C SER A 24 -21.14 -5.31 -13.50
N THR A 25 -20.07 -4.75 -12.96
CA THR A 25 -18.71 -5.14 -13.29
C THR A 25 -18.46 -6.56 -12.73
N LEU A 26 -19.35 -7.50 -13.04
CA LEU A 26 -19.23 -8.93 -12.73
C LEU A 26 -18.87 -9.73 -13.99
N ALA A 27 -18.24 -9.09 -14.97
CA ALA A 27 -17.41 -9.78 -15.96
C ALA A 27 -15.95 -9.61 -15.52
N GLY A 28 -15.38 -10.60 -14.84
CA GLY A 28 -13.92 -10.71 -14.70
C GLY A 28 -13.33 -10.95 -13.30
N GLN A 29 -14.11 -11.05 -12.22
CA GLN A 29 -13.52 -11.45 -10.93
C GLN A 29 -13.05 -12.91 -10.98
N SER A 30 -11.75 -13.10 -10.79
CA SER A 30 -11.14 -14.43 -10.71
C SER A 30 -11.74 -15.23 -9.55
N ARG A 31 -11.60 -16.56 -9.58
CA ARG A 31 -12.01 -17.40 -8.44
C ARG A 31 -11.24 -17.01 -7.17
N ALA A 32 -9.96 -16.66 -7.29
CA ALA A 32 -9.15 -16.22 -6.15
C ALA A 32 -9.68 -14.90 -5.56
N SER A 33 -10.02 -13.91 -6.40
CA SER A 33 -10.60 -12.64 -5.95
C SER A 33 -11.88 -12.88 -5.14
N LYS A 34 -12.80 -13.70 -5.64
CA LYS A 34 -14.06 -14.01 -4.94
C LYS A 34 -13.83 -14.65 -3.57
N LEU A 35 -12.84 -15.55 -3.47
CA LEU A 35 -12.49 -16.19 -2.20
C LEU A 35 -11.89 -15.19 -1.20
N VAL A 36 -11.00 -14.30 -1.66
CA VAL A 36 -10.42 -13.22 -0.84
C VAL A 36 -11.50 -12.26 -0.35
N ASP A 37 -12.42 -11.85 -1.22
CA ASP A 37 -13.54 -10.95 -0.87
C ASP A 37 -14.48 -11.60 0.16
N ALA A 38 -14.82 -12.88 -0.03
CA ALA A 38 -15.65 -13.64 0.90
C ALA A 38 -14.95 -13.86 2.26
N ALA A 39 -13.64 -14.09 2.25
CA ALA A 39 -12.84 -14.20 3.47
C ALA A 39 -12.82 -12.87 4.24
N PHE A 40 -12.64 -11.75 3.54
CA PHE A 40 -12.69 -10.43 4.15
C PHE A 40 -14.06 -10.14 4.79
N ALA A 41 -15.15 -10.48 4.10
CA ALA A 41 -16.50 -10.37 4.66
C ALA A 41 -16.69 -11.27 5.90
N SER A 42 -16.11 -12.47 5.90
CA SER A 42 -16.15 -13.39 7.04
C SER A 42 -15.40 -12.83 8.26
N LEU A 43 -14.25 -12.16 8.04
CA LEU A 43 -13.51 -11.47 9.10
C LEU A 43 -14.30 -10.32 9.71
N GLY A 44 -15.01 -9.55 8.89
CA GLY A 44 -15.91 -8.48 9.37
C GLY A 44 -17.04 -8.99 10.26
N ASN A 45 -17.43 -10.26 10.12
CA ASN A 45 -18.41 -10.94 10.96
C ASN A 45 -17.78 -11.73 12.12
N HIS A 46 -16.48 -11.54 12.40
CA HIS A 46 -15.70 -12.26 13.40
C HIS A 46 -15.63 -13.80 13.19
N ASN A 47 -15.91 -14.29 11.98
CA ASN A 47 -15.89 -15.71 11.64
C ASN A 47 -14.51 -16.13 11.10
N LEU A 48 -13.53 -16.25 12.00
CA LEU A 48 -12.14 -16.52 11.64
C LEU A 48 -11.95 -17.86 10.88
N ASP A 49 -12.64 -18.92 11.31
CA ASP A 49 -12.48 -20.27 10.73
C ASP A 49 -13.04 -20.35 9.29
N SER A 50 -14.14 -19.63 9.03
CA SER A 50 -14.70 -19.50 7.69
C SER A 50 -13.76 -18.71 6.78
N ALA A 51 -13.20 -17.62 7.28
CA ALA A 51 -12.22 -16.84 6.55
C ALA A 51 -10.98 -17.68 6.19
N GLU A 52 -10.43 -18.44 7.15
CA GLU A 52 -9.27 -19.31 6.91
C GLU A 52 -9.56 -20.37 5.85
N THR A 53 -10.73 -21.03 5.94
CA THR A 53 -11.16 -22.05 4.97
C THR A 53 -11.28 -21.47 3.56
N LEU A 54 -11.78 -20.24 3.43
CA LEU A 54 -11.89 -19.54 2.14
C LEU A 54 -10.52 -19.15 1.56
N LEU A 55 -9.55 -18.81 2.40
CA LEU A 55 -8.20 -18.42 1.97
C LEU A 55 -7.31 -19.60 1.58
N ARG A 56 -7.49 -20.75 2.21
CA ARG A 56 -6.67 -21.95 2.02
C ARG A 56 -6.43 -22.32 0.54
N PRO A 57 -7.45 -22.34 -0.34
CA PRO A 57 -7.23 -22.65 -1.75
C PRO A 57 -6.28 -21.68 -2.47
N VAL A 58 -6.27 -20.40 -2.07
CA VAL A 58 -5.41 -19.36 -2.64
C VAL A 58 -3.99 -19.47 -2.11
N LEU A 59 -3.84 -19.70 -0.80
CA LEU A 59 -2.55 -19.84 -0.12
C LEU A 59 -1.82 -21.13 -0.53
N ASP A 60 -2.53 -22.24 -0.64
CA ASP A 60 -1.99 -23.54 -1.06
C ASP A 60 -1.76 -23.61 -2.58
N SER A 61 -2.06 -22.53 -3.32
CA SER A 61 -1.92 -22.44 -4.79
C SER A 61 -2.82 -23.40 -5.57
N THR A 62 -3.87 -23.93 -4.95
CA THR A 62 -4.85 -24.82 -5.63
C THR A 62 -5.72 -24.06 -6.64
N VAL A 63 -5.88 -22.75 -6.45
CA VAL A 63 -6.54 -21.84 -7.39
C VAL A 63 -5.51 -20.90 -7.99
N LYS A 64 -5.59 -20.70 -9.32
CA LYS A 64 -4.77 -19.71 -10.01
C LYS A 64 -5.08 -18.30 -9.46
N ALA A 65 -4.08 -17.69 -8.84
CA ALA A 65 -4.15 -16.36 -8.28
C ALA A 65 -3.00 -15.50 -8.81
N THR A 66 -3.27 -14.23 -9.04
CA THR A 66 -2.27 -13.21 -9.30
C THR A 66 -1.43 -12.96 -8.05
N THR A 67 -0.24 -12.37 -8.23
CA THR A 67 0.64 -11.95 -7.13
C THR A 67 -0.10 -11.06 -6.12
N THR A 68 -0.93 -10.13 -6.60
CA THR A 68 -1.71 -9.22 -5.75
C THR A 68 -2.80 -9.96 -4.97
N GLU A 69 -3.55 -10.87 -5.59
CA GLU A 69 -4.57 -11.66 -4.90
C GLU A 69 -3.96 -12.57 -3.83
N ARG A 70 -2.83 -13.19 -4.12
CA ARG A 70 -2.09 -14.00 -3.15
C ARG A 70 -1.52 -13.15 -2.01
N ALA A 71 -1.02 -11.96 -2.31
CA ALA A 71 -0.54 -11.02 -1.30
C ALA A 71 -1.70 -10.56 -0.39
N ALA A 72 -2.87 -10.26 -0.95
CA ALA A 72 -4.06 -9.93 -0.19
C ALA A 72 -4.50 -11.10 0.71
N ALA A 73 -4.52 -12.33 0.19
CA ALA A 73 -4.84 -13.53 0.98
C ALA A 73 -3.91 -13.69 2.19
N LEU A 74 -2.60 -13.48 2.02
CA LEU A 74 -1.62 -13.50 3.11
C LEU A 74 -1.88 -12.40 4.14
N VAL A 75 -2.25 -11.19 3.73
CA VAL A 75 -2.64 -10.15 4.70
C VAL A 75 -3.85 -10.61 5.52
N LEU A 76 -4.89 -11.17 4.89
CA LEU A 76 -6.06 -11.63 5.62
C LEU A 76 -5.75 -12.81 6.56
N HIS A 77 -4.87 -13.72 6.15
CA HIS A 77 -4.40 -14.80 7.02
C HIS A 77 -3.62 -14.26 8.22
N GLY A 78 -2.76 -13.26 8.02
CA GLY A 78 -2.06 -12.62 9.14
C GLY A 78 -3.02 -11.92 10.12
N VAL A 79 -4.16 -11.40 9.65
CA VAL A 79 -5.22 -10.87 10.54
C VAL A 79 -5.87 -11.99 11.37
N ILE A 80 -6.12 -13.15 10.77
CA ILE A 80 -6.64 -14.34 11.49
C ILE A 80 -5.66 -14.75 12.58
N ASP A 81 -4.38 -14.86 12.26
CA ASP A 81 -3.33 -15.25 13.20
C ASP A 81 -3.20 -14.25 14.35
N PHE A 82 -3.31 -12.94 14.07
CA PHE A 82 -3.32 -11.92 15.12
C PHE A 82 -4.47 -12.12 16.11
N TYR A 83 -5.71 -12.32 15.63
CA TYR A 83 -6.85 -12.55 16.52
C TYR A 83 -6.80 -13.90 17.25
N ARG A 84 -5.99 -14.84 16.76
CA ARG A 84 -5.67 -16.09 17.46
C ARG A 84 -4.48 -15.94 18.44
N ALA A 85 -4.04 -14.71 18.73
CA ALA A 85 -2.90 -14.39 19.59
C ALA A 85 -1.56 -14.96 19.09
N GLN A 86 -1.41 -15.08 17.76
CA GLN A 86 -0.21 -15.57 17.10
C GLN A 86 0.53 -14.43 16.38
N ASP A 87 0.96 -13.42 17.12
CA ASP A 87 1.60 -12.20 16.57
C ASP A 87 2.81 -12.47 15.67
N SER A 88 3.57 -13.52 15.99
CA SER A 88 4.74 -13.91 15.20
C SER A 88 4.35 -14.49 13.84
N ALA A 89 3.25 -15.24 13.79
CA ALA A 89 2.69 -15.79 12.56
C ALA A 89 2.08 -14.67 11.71
N ALA A 90 1.29 -13.78 12.33
CA ALA A 90 0.77 -12.57 11.68
C ALA A 90 1.87 -11.71 11.02
N ALA A 91 2.97 -11.46 11.76
CA ALA A 91 4.11 -10.74 11.23
C ALA A 91 4.80 -11.49 10.07
N SER A 92 4.81 -12.83 10.11
CA SER A 92 5.36 -13.66 9.02
C SER A 92 4.54 -13.52 7.74
N ASP A 93 3.24 -13.59 7.84
CA ASP A 93 2.35 -13.47 6.68
C ASP A 93 2.40 -12.08 6.07
N PHE A 94 2.48 -11.03 6.90
CA PHE A 94 2.65 -9.68 6.37
C PHE A 94 3.97 -9.52 5.61
N ARG A 95 5.07 -10.10 6.10
CA ARG A 95 6.34 -10.12 5.36
C ARG A 95 6.21 -10.89 4.04
N ALA A 96 5.53 -12.04 4.05
CA ALA A 96 5.29 -12.82 2.84
C ALA A 96 4.45 -12.02 1.83
N ALA A 97 3.39 -11.36 2.28
CA ALA A 97 2.55 -10.49 1.45
C ALA A 97 3.35 -9.33 0.84
N LEU A 98 4.19 -8.66 1.63
CA LEU A 98 5.02 -7.54 1.18
C LEU A 98 6.14 -7.96 0.22
N THR A 99 6.54 -9.24 0.24
CA THR A 99 7.47 -9.80 -0.75
C THR A 99 6.80 -9.92 -2.13
N LEU A 100 5.49 -10.18 -2.15
CA LEU A 100 4.69 -10.27 -3.37
C LEU A 100 4.30 -8.88 -3.90
N SER A 101 3.87 -7.97 -3.01
CA SER A 101 3.47 -6.61 -3.41
C SER A 101 3.72 -5.58 -2.30
N LEU A 102 4.63 -4.64 -2.56
CA LEU A 102 4.88 -3.48 -1.70
C LEU A 102 3.80 -2.39 -1.82
N ALA A 103 2.98 -2.46 -2.86
CA ALA A 103 1.90 -1.50 -3.12
C ALA A 103 0.65 -1.74 -2.25
N LEU A 104 0.62 -2.82 -1.46
CA LEU A 104 -0.50 -3.14 -0.58
C LEU A 104 -0.84 -1.99 0.37
N LYS A 105 -2.14 -1.70 0.46
CA LYS A 105 -2.73 -0.70 1.34
C LYS A 105 -3.01 -1.33 2.71
N GLY A 106 -2.51 -0.71 3.78
CA GLY A 106 -2.68 -1.20 5.15
C GLY A 106 -3.25 -0.18 6.12
N GLU A 107 -3.72 0.96 5.62
CA GLU A 107 -4.33 2.03 6.42
C GLU A 107 -5.57 1.51 7.17
N TRP A 108 -6.28 0.55 6.56
CA TRP A 108 -7.44 -0.10 7.18
C TRP A 108 -7.06 -0.98 8.38
N LEU A 109 -5.87 -1.59 8.40
CA LEU A 109 -5.44 -2.45 9.51
C LEU A 109 -5.38 -1.65 10.82
N THR A 110 -4.85 -0.43 10.77
CA THR A 110 -4.82 0.49 11.93
C THR A 110 -6.22 0.89 12.39
N ARG A 111 -7.18 1.01 11.47
CA ARG A 111 -8.59 1.33 11.82
C ARG A 111 -9.31 0.15 12.46
N VAL A 112 -8.96 -1.07 12.05
CA VAL A 112 -9.50 -2.31 12.62
C VAL A 112 -8.91 -2.53 14.02
N ASP A 113 -7.59 -2.48 14.14
CA ASP A 113 -6.89 -2.64 15.41
C ASP A 113 -5.53 -1.90 15.37
N SER A 114 -5.27 -1.10 16.41
CA SER A 114 -4.04 -0.28 16.47
C SER A 114 -2.75 -1.12 16.57
N GLN A 115 -2.78 -2.27 17.24
CA GLN A 115 -1.66 -3.20 17.35
C GLN A 115 -1.41 -3.92 16.02
N LEU A 116 -2.48 -4.35 15.35
CA LEU A 116 -2.40 -4.93 14.00
C LEU A 116 -1.77 -3.94 13.01
N GLY A 117 -2.22 -2.68 13.04
CA GLY A 117 -1.62 -1.59 12.26
C GLY A 117 -0.15 -1.33 12.62
N ALA A 118 0.25 -1.51 13.88
CA ALA A 118 1.64 -1.38 14.30
C ALA A 118 2.52 -2.54 13.76
N ILE A 119 2.03 -3.78 13.78
CA ILE A 119 2.71 -4.95 13.20
C ILE A 119 2.92 -4.72 11.70
N TRP A 120 1.87 -4.36 10.97
CA TRP A 120 1.95 -4.09 9.53
C TRP A 120 2.96 -3.01 9.19
N ARG A 121 2.89 -1.84 9.85
CA ARG A 121 3.85 -0.74 9.62
C ARG A 121 5.28 -1.18 9.89
N ARG A 122 5.53 -1.94 10.95
CA ARG A 122 6.87 -2.46 11.26
C ARG A 122 7.40 -3.36 10.14
N GLU A 123 6.62 -4.34 9.69
CA GLU A 123 7.08 -5.26 8.64
C GLU A 123 7.23 -4.55 7.29
N ARG A 124 6.32 -3.61 6.95
CA ARG A 124 6.44 -2.77 5.76
C ARG A 124 7.71 -1.92 5.79
N ASN A 125 8.04 -1.31 6.93
CA ASN A 125 9.25 -0.49 7.06
C ASN A 125 10.53 -1.30 6.92
N ARG A 126 10.55 -2.51 7.48
CA ARG A 126 11.67 -3.46 7.28
C ARG A 126 11.86 -3.77 5.79
N MET A 127 10.76 -4.01 5.07
CA MET A 127 10.81 -4.32 3.64
C MET A 127 11.21 -3.12 2.77
N LEU A 128 10.67 -1.93 3.05
CA LEU A 128 10.98 -0.72 2.27
C LEU A 128 12.41 -0.22 2.54
N CYS A 129 12.77 -0.09 3.81
CA CYS A 129 13.99 0.63 4.21
C CYS A 129 15.16 -0.31 4.51
N GLY A 130 14.94 -1.61 4.67
CA GLY A 130 16.01 -2.60 4.90
C GLY A 130 16.77 -2.41 6.22
N LEU A 131 16.23 -1.63 7.17
CA LEU A 131 16.97 -1.24 8.36
C LEU A 131 16.89 -2.31 9.47
N PRO A 132 18.04 -2.74 10.03
CA PRO A 132 18.08 -3.48 11.29
C PRO A 132 17.47 -2.64 12.43
N TRP A 133 16.84 -3.32 13.39
CA TRP A 133 16.04 -2.75 14.49
C TRP A 133 16.75 -1.73 15.40
N ARG A 134 18.08 -1.57 15.31
CA ARG A 134 18.86 -0.61 16.10
C ARG A 134 18.92 0.80 15.50
N ASP A 135 18.68 0.93 14.18
CA ASP A 135 18.69 2.22 13.49
C ASP A 135 17.26 2.78 13.26
N SER A 136 16.24 1.99 13.57
CA SER A 136 14.83 2.30 13.28
C SER A 136 14.27 3.48 14.10
N LEU A 137 14.92 3.86 15.20
CA LEU A 137 14.41 4.90 16.11
C LEU A 137 14.60 6.34 15.59
N ARG A 138 15.32 6.54 14.48
CA ARG A 138 15.54 7.88 13.88
C ARG A 138 15.02 8.01 12.45
N VAL A 139 14.51 6.92 11.88
CA VAL A 139 14.01 6.87 10.51
C VAL A 139 12.50 7.01 10.54
N ALA A 140 12.12 8.26 10.72
CA ALA A 140 10.80 8.77 10.45
C ALA A 140 10.39 8.52 9.00
N LEU A 141 9.30 7.77 8.81
CA LEU A 141 8.65 7.69 7.51
C LEU A 141 8.13 9.08 7.11
N GLY A 142 8.61 9.53 5.96
CA GLY A 142 8.65 10.90 5.48
C GLY A 142 7.35 11.65 5.19
N GLU A 143 6.18 11.27 5.72
CA GLU A 143 4.99 12.14 5.65
C GLU A 143 4.22 12.26 6.96
N ASP A 144 4.10 11.20 7.77
CA ASP A 144 3.33 11.21 9.02
C ASP A 144 4.17 11.14 10.30
N SER A 145 5.50 11.15 10.17
CA SER A 145 6.34 11.13 11.36
C SER A 145 6.28 12.48 12.09
N THR A 146 5.69 12.45 13.28
CA THR A 146 5.64 13.57 14.23
C THR A 146 7.00 13.88 14.85
N VAL A 147 8.03 13.08 14.58
CA VAL A 147 9.37 13.20 15.17
C VAL A 147 10.30 14.06 14.30
N LEU A 148 10.06 14.17 12.99
CA LEU A 148 10.85 15.04 12.13
C LEU A 148 10.42 16.49 12.29
N THR A 149 11.36 17.33 12.70
CA THR A 149 11.20 18.78 12.65
C THR A 149 11.28 19.29 11.22
N GLU A 150 12.15 18.67 10.39
CA GLU A 150 12.24 18.96 8.95
C GLU A 150 12.20 17.66 8.15
N LYS A 151 11.31 17.63 7.14
CA LYS A 151 11.20 16.50 6.21
C LYS A 151 12.19 16.64 5.05
N PRO A 152 12.70 15.52 4.51
CA PRO A 152 13.50 15.56 3.28
C PRO A 152 12.72 16.14 2.12
N SER A 153 13.43 16.86 1.25
CA SER A 153 12.87 17.42 0.03
C SER A 153 13.92 17.44 -1.06
N VAL A 154 13.53 17.20 -2.32
CA VAL A 154 14.45 17.33 -3.46
C VAL A 154 14.91 18.79 -3.55
N LEU A 155 16.23 19.02 -3.55
CA LEU A 155 16.84 20.32 -3.80
C LEU A 155 17.17 20.51 -5.27
N LYS A 156 17.82 19.49 -5.86
CA LYS A 156 18.25 19.50 -7.25
C LYS A 156 18.25 18.07 -7.77
N GLY A 157 17.76 17.86 -8.99
CA GLY A 157 17.80 16.56 -9.66
C GLY A 157 18.43 16.65 -11.04
N PRO A 158 18.86 15.52 -11.62
CA PRO A 158 19.15 15.45 -13.05
C PRO A 158 17.87 15.70 -13.87
N TRP A 159 18.02 15.90 -15.19
CA TRP A 159 16.85 15.92 -16.07
C TRP A 159 16.13 14.57 -16.03
N LEU A 160 14.80 14.59 -15.86
CA LEU A 160 13.98 13.38 -15.91
C LEU A 160 13.77 12.99 -17.38
N GLU A 161 14.49 11.95 -17.80
CA GLU A 161 14.44 11.46 -19.17
C GLU A 161 13.17 10.63 -19.42
N TYR A 162 12.32 11.06 -20.35
CA TYR A 162 11.14 10.28 -20.71
C TYR A 162 11.54 9.17 -21.70
N PRO A 163 11.27 7.88 -21.41
CA PRO A 163 11.57 6.80 -22.36
C PRO A 163 10.90 7.04 -23.72
N PRO A 164 11.65 7.07 -24.84
CA PRO A 164 11.11 7.41 -26.16
C PRO A 164 9.96 6.51 -26.61
N ASP A 165 10.05 5.20 -26.36
CA ASP A 165 8.99 4.23 -26.67
C ASP A 165 7.69 4.54 -25.94
N LEU A 166 7.78 4.79 -24.63
CA LEU A 166 6.60 5.13 -23.82
C LEU A 166 6.03 6.49 -24.20
N ARG A 167 6.87 7.45 -24.59
CA ARG A 167 6.43 8.74 -25.11
C ARG A 167 5.63 8.57 -26.40
N ARG A 168 6.16 7.79 -27.35
CA ARG A 168 5.49 7.47 -28.63
C ARG A 168 4.18 6.74 -28.40
N ALA A 169 4.13 5.84 -27.42
CA ALA A 169 2.92 5.11 -27.03
C ALA A 169 1.91 5.93 -26.22
N GLY A 170 2.22 7.20 -25.88
CA GLY A 170 1.34 8.05 -25.07
C GLY A 170 1.14 7.57 -23.62
N LEU A 171 1.97 6.62 -23.16
CA LEU A 171 1.88 6.07 -21.81
C LEU A 171 2.39 7.10 -20.81
N MET A 172 1.62 7.39 -19.77
CA MET A 172 1.92 8.33 -18.68
C MET A 172 1.68 7.65 -17.33
N GLY A 173 2.14 8.27 -16.25
CA GLY A 173 1.77 7.83 -14.91
C GLY A 173 2.77 8.22 -13.83
N ARG A 174 2.56 7.67 -12.64
CA ARG A 174 3.37 7.94 -11.45
C ARG A 174 4.13 6.68 -11.06
N VAL A 175 5.42 6.81 -10.84
CA VAL A 175 6.25 5.78 -10.18
C VAL A 175 6.40 6.17 -8.73
N ARG A 176 6.12 5.25 -7.80
CA ARG A 176 6.42 5.45 -6.38
C ARG A 176 7.64 4.64 -6.00
N LEU A 177 8.66 5.33 -5.51
CA LEU A 177 9.90 4.73 -5.04
C LEU A 177 10.05 4.95 -3.54
N THR A 178 10.86 4.13 -2.88
CA THR A 178 11.41 4.44 -1.57
C THR A 178 12.92 4.57 -1.67
N ALA A 179 13.52 5.41 -0.83
CA ALA A 179 14.96 5.52 -0.67
C ALA A 179 15.31 5.99 0.74
N VAL A 180 16.46 5.57 1.25
CA VAL A 180 17.10 6.16 2.42
C VAL A 180 17.96 7.33 1.96
N ILE A 181 17.67 8.51 2.50
CA ILE A 181 18.48 9.72 2.35
C ILE A 181 19.40 9.83 3.56
N ASP A 182 20.70 9.94 3.30
CA ASP A 182 21.71 10.10 4.34
C ASP A 182 21.76 11.53 4.91
N THR A 183 22.62 11.72 5.92
CA THR A 183 22.80 13.03 6.56
C THR A 183 23.45 14.08 5.65
N SER A 184 24.05 13.66 4.53
CA SER A 184 24.63 14.54 3.50
C SER A 184 23.61 14.96 2.43
N GLY A 185 22.41 14.38 2.45
CA GLY A 185 21.38 14.64 1.46
C GLY A 185 21.54 13.81 0.18
N ARG A 186 22.22 12.66 0.24
CA ARG A 186 22.34 11.70 -0.87
C ARG A 186 21.47 10.48 -0.64
N ALA A 187 20.90 9.94 -1.72
CA ALA A 187 20.19 8.66 -1.67
C ALA A 187 21.19 7.50 -1.61
N GLU A 188 20.97 6.54 -0.73
CA GLU A 188 21.77 5.33 -0.65
C GLU A 188 21.38 4.36 -1.78
N PRO A 189 22.29 3.99 -2.70
CA PRO A 189 21.92 3.22 -3.90
C PRO A 189 21.20 1.89 -3.61
N GLY A 190 21.65 1.14 -2.60
CA GLY A 190 21.06 -0.15 -2.23
C GLY A 190 19.70 -0.05 -1.52
N SER A 191 19.28 1.15 -1.13
CA SER A 191 18.00 1.39 -0.45
C SER A 191 16.86 1.74 -1.43
N ILE A 192 17.18 2.01 -2.71
CA ILE A 192 16.20 2.49 -3.67
C ILE A 192 15.34 1.31 -4.14
N LYS A 193 14.06 1.30 -3.77
CA LYS A 193 13.11 0.24 -4.17
C LYS A 193 11.90 0.85 -4.86
N THR A 194 11.33 0.12 -5.83
CA THR A 194 10.08 0.50 -6.49
C THR A 194 8.91 -0.09 -5.72
N ILE A 195 8.00 0.77 -5.26
CA ILE A 195 6.77 0.39 -4.55
C ILE A 195 5.72 -0.01 -5.59
N ASP A 196 5.50 0.86 -6.57
CA ASP A 196 4.71 0.58 -7.77
C ASP A 196 5.19 1.39 -8.96
N SER A 197 4.80 0.93 -10.14
CA SER A 197 5.03 1.62 -11.40
C SER A 197 4.06 1.11 -12.47
N PRO A 198 3.58 1.98 -13.36
CA PRO A 198 2.81 1.56 -14.52
C PRO A 198 3.67 0.88 -15.60
N HIS A 199 5.00 1.05 -15.57
CA HIS A 199 5.90 0.41 -16.53
C HIS A 199 7.33 0.25 -16.00
N GLU A 200 8.02 -0.84 -16.33
CA GLU A 200 9.39 -1.09 -15.87
C GLU A 200 10.39 -0.02 -16.34
N ASP A 201 10.26 0.46 -17.58
CA ASP A 201 11.13 1.53 -18.09
C ASP A 201 10.99 2.84 -17.32
N PHE A 202 9.78 3.18 -16.86
CA PHE A 202 9.61 4.31 -15.95
C PHE A 202 10.31 4.06 -14.63
N SER A 203 10.22 2.85 -14.09
CA SER A 203 10.94 2.46 -12.87
C SER A 203 12.45 2.64 -13.03
N ARG A 204 13.02 2.20 -14.15
CA ARG A 204 14.45 2.32 -14.43
C ARG A 204 14.91 3.78 -14.45
N VAL A 205 14.20 4.65 -15.18
CA VAL A 205 14.53 6.08 -15.22
C VAL A 205 14.34 6.74 -13.87
N ALA A 206 13.20 6.48 -13.20
CA ALA A 206 12.90 7.07 -11.90
C ALA A 206 13.97 6.70 -10.85
N ARG A 207 14.43 5.44 -10.83
CA ARG A 207 15.53 5.02 -9.94
C ARG A 207 16.82 5.77 -10.22
N ARG A 208 17.17 5.98 -11.50
CA ARG A 208 18.35 6.78 -11.88
C ARG A 208 18.20 8.24 -11.45
N TYR A 209 17.02 8.82 -11.60
CA TYR A 209 16.73 10.19 -11.14
C TYR A 209 16.95 10.31 -9.63
N VAL A 210 16.32 9.42 -8.83
CA VAL A 210 16.42 9.41 -7.37
C VAL A 210 17.87 9.20 -6.90
N ALA A 211 18.60 8.27 -7.51
CA ALA A 211 19.99 7.99 -7.15
C ALA A 211 20.93 9.19 -7.35
N ASN A 212 20.62 10.07 -8.31
CA ASN A 212 21.48 11.20 -8.68
C ASN A 212 20.94 12.56 -8.22
N ALA A 213 19.80 12.59 -7.53
CA ALA A 213 19.27 13.80 -6.94
C ALA A 213 20.03 14.17 -5.65
N VAL A 214 19.98 15.46 -5.33
CA VAL A 214 20.45 16.05 -4.09
C VAL A 214 19.23 16.45 -3.28
N TYR A 215 19.20 16.03 -2.02
CA TYR A 215 18.10 16.22 -1.11
C TYR A 215 18.52 17.15 0.02
N ARG A 216 17.55 17.88 0.57
CA ARG A 216 17.66 18.41 1.92
C ARG A 216 17.54 17.23 2.86
N PRO A 217 18.49 16.99 3.78
CA PRO A 217 18.39 15.90 4.73
C PRO A 217 17.22 16.13 5.70
N ALA A 218 16.70 15.05 6.29
CA ALA A 218 15.75 15.17 7.37
C ALA A 218 16.44 15.73 8.61
N ARG A 219 15.70 16.42 9.48
CA ARG A 219 16.22 16.89 10.78
C ARG A 219 15.29 16.55 11.93
N ILE A 220 15.92 16.26 13.08
CA ILE A 220 15.29 16.21 14.40
C ILE A 220 16.01 17.25 15.25
N ASP A 221 15.28 18.25 15.75
CA ASP A 221 15.81 19.33 16.58
C ASP A 221 17.04 20.00 15.94
N GLY A 222 16.95 20.29 14.64
CA GLY A 222 18.01 20.92 13.84
C GLY A 222 19.19 20.00 13.46
N ARG A 223 19.25 18.76 13.96
CA ARG A 223 20.32 17.81 13.65
C ARG A 223 19.96 16.94 12.44
N PRO A 224 20.82 16.83 11.42
CA PRO A 224 20.55 15.98 10.27
C PRO A 224 20.51 14.50 10.66
N VAL A 225 19.52 13.77 10.15
CA VAL A 225 19.35 12.34 10.38
C VAL A 225 19.13 11.60 9.06
N ARG A 226 19.54 10.32 9.04
CA ARG A 226 19.12 9.39 7.97
C ARG A 226 17.61 9.25 8.01
N ALA A 227 16.96 9.26 6.85
CA ALA A 227 15.52 9.05 6.76
C ALA A 227 15.14 8.26 5.52
N CYS A 228 14.18 7.36 5.67
CA CYS A 228 13.57 6.59 4.59
C CYS A 228 12.31 7.32 4.15
N ILE A 229 12.26 7.69 2.88
CA ILE A 229 11.17 8.45 2.30
C ILE A 229 10.54 7.71 1.14
N GLU A 230 9.28 8.02 0.88
CA GLU A 230 8.61 7.70 -0.37
C GLU A 230 8.77 8.89 -1.33
N ILE A 231 9.08 8.60 -2.60
CA ILE A 231 9.38 9.61 -3.62
C ILE A 231 8.49 9.33 -4.83
N PRO A 232 7.47 10.16 -5.10
CA PRO A 232 6.70 10.07 -6.33
C PRO A 232 7.48 10.72 -7.49
N VAL A 233 7.55 10.02 -8.63
CA VAL A 233 8.10 10.53 -9.89
C VAL A 233 7.00 10.50 -10.94
N ASP A 234 6.57 11.68 -11.39
CA ASP A 234 5.47 11.84 -12.35
C ASP A 234 6.00 11.94 -13.78
N PHE A 235 5.55 11.03 -14.65
CA PHE A 235 5.77 11.08 -16.09
C PHE A 235 4.52 11.63 -16.78
N LYS A 236 4.62 12.86 -17.28
CA LYS A 236 3.54 13.55 -17.98
C LYS A 236 3.98 14.03 -19.36
N ILE A 237 3.16 13.80 -20.36
CA ILE A 237 3.29 14.41 -21.69
C ILE A 237 2.49 15.70 -21.65
N THR A 238 3.17 16.84 -21.80
CA THR A 238 2.48 18.12 -22.00
C THR A 238 2.30 18.29 -23.50
N VAL A 239 1.06 18.22 -23.97
CA VAL A 239 0.74 18.61 -25.35
C VAL A 239 0.84 20.13 -25.40
N ARG A 240 1.66 20.65 -26.32
CA ARG A 240 1.71 22.07 -26.66
C ARG A 240 0.79 22.34 -27.83
#